data_AF-A0AA88YJD8-F1
#
_entry.id   AF-A0AA88YJD8-F1
#
_cell.length_a   1.000
_cell.length_b   1.000
_cell.length_c   1.000
_cell.angle_alpha   90.00
_cell.angle_beta   90.00
_cell.angle_gamma   90.00
#
_symmetry.space_group_name_H-M   'P 1'
#
loop_
_entity.id
_entity.type
_entity.pdbx_description
1 polymer ?
#
loop_
_entity_poly.entity_id
_entity_poly.type
_entity_poly.pdbx_seq_one_letter_code
_entity_poly.pdbx_strand_id
1 'polypeptide(L)'
;MYLLINGLPCNDAVDVIGHFICYQYERVSTECCRKCLSVKQRENRDCEYGDRSDQCRNIQPFDCYNNRTRNICCDRCRNYRSQMSTGISQCEYGDLTPRCTFVNQRRQLCYLPENERLCCITCPRLADQSKPNCKWGDQNPYLCNPFSQTGVLRINCYQNSVQQVCCETCDNLRTRFKDAPAGCEFGDRPVTISTSKGVFDCANYIRNFGLEVCDSSDINRHCCYTCYRYRKHQRRAGG
;
A
#
# COMPACT_ATOMS: atom_id res chain seq x y z
N MET A 1 28.32 49.63 -22.57
CA MET A 1 28.01 48.34 -23.24
C MET A 1 26.86 47.72 -22.47
N TYR A 2 25.72 47.50 -23.12
CA TYR A 2 24.56 46.90 -22.47
C TYR A 2 24.78 45.39 -22.36
N LEU A 3 24.50 44.83 -21.18
CA LEU A 3 24.50 43.38 -20.97
C LEU A 3 23.25 42.79 -21.64
N LEU A 4 23.44 41.85 -22.55
CA LEU A 4 22.35 41.07 -23.14
C LEU A 4 22.39 39.64 -22.59
N ILE A 5 21.25 39.13 -22.15
CA ILE A 5 21.09 37.78 -21.61
C ILE A 5 20.24 37.00 -22.61
N ASN A 6 20.84 36.04 -23.30
CA ASN A 6 20.22 35.34 -24.44
C ASN A 6 19.65 36.31 -25.49
N GLY A 7 20.35 37.41 -25.76
CA GLY A 7 19.94 38.43 -26.73
C GLY A 7 18.89 39.42 -26.22
N LEU A 8 18.41 39.30 -24.98
CA LEU A 8 17.43 40.20 -24.38
C LEU A 8 18.10 41.21 -23.42
N PRO A 9 17.59 42.45 -23.33
CA PRO A 9 17.96 43.36 -22.25
C PRO A 9 17.48 42.79 -20.91
N CYS A 10 18.06 43.24 -19.80
CA CYS A 10 17.88 42.54 -18.53
C CYS A 10 16.43 42.57 -18.01
N ASN A 11 15.72 43.68 -18.22
CA ASN A 11 14.30 43.76 -17.83
C ASN A 11 13.48 42.65 -18.49
N ASP A 12 13.62 42.51 -19.81
CA ASP A 12 12.88 41.53 -20.61
C ASP A 12 13.34 40.11 -20.29
N ALA A 13 14.64 39.89 -20.06
CA ALA A 13 15.16 38.59 -19.68
C ALA A 13 14.56 38.08 -18.37
N VAL A 14 14.46 38.93 -17.34
CA VAL A 14 13.85 38.56 -16.05
C VAL A 14 12.38 38.18 -16.21
N ASP A 15 11.64 38.89 -17.07
CA ASP A 15 10.21 38.66 -17.28
C ASP A 15 9.94 37.43 -18.18
N VAL A 16 10.75 37.21 -19.20
CA VAL A 16 10.54 36.14 -20.20
C VAL A 16 11.17 34.82 -19.75
N ILE A 17 12.41 34.85 -19.29
CA ILE A 17 13.16 33.65 -18.93
C ILE A 17 12.85 33.27 -17.48
N GLY A 18 12.81 34.26 -16.58
CA GLY A 18 12.37 34.10 -15.20
C GLY A 18 13.30 34.75 -14.19
N HIS A 19 12.81 34.88 -12.95
CA HIS A 19 13.49 35.57 -11.87
C HIS A 19 14.81 34.92 -11.42
N PHE A 20 15.03 33.63 -11.74
CA PHE A 20 16.26 32.94 -11.38
C PHE A 20 17.52 33.59 -11.97
N ILE A 21 17.39 34.35 -13.07
CA ILE A 21 18.47 35.16 -13.65
C ILE A 21 19.08 36.12 -12.63
N CYS A 22 18.28 36.61 -11.68
CA CYS A 22 18.73 37.55 -10.67
C CYS A 22 19.83 37.00 -9.76
N TYR A 23 19.91 35.67 -9.57
CA TYR A 23 20.99 35.05 -8.81
C TYR A 23 22.37 35.22 -9.45
N GLN A 24 22.44 35.41 -10.77
CA GLN A 24 23.70 35.53 -11.50
C GLN A 24 24.01 36.97 -11.91
N TYR A 25 23.00 37.76 -12.28
CA TYR A 25 23.24 39.03 -12.99
C TYR A 25 22.94 40.29 -12.20
N GLU A 26 22.33 40.22 -11.00
CA GLU A 26 22.04 41.41 -10.16
C GLU A 26 23.30 42.26 -9.93
N ARG A 27 24.46 41.63 -9.69
CA ARG A 27 25.73 42.32 -9.39
C ARG A 27 26.56 42.67 -10.62
N VAL A 28 26.11 42.26 -11.81
CA VAL A 28 26.89 42.36 -13.05
C VAL A 28 26.43 43.55 -13.91
N SER A 29 25.20 44.02 -13.74
CA SER A 29 24.65 45.15 -14.49
C SER A 29 23.73 46.00 -13.62
N THR A 30 23.84 47.34 -13.72
CA THR A 30 22.95 48.29 -13.04
C THR A 30 21.48 48.09 -13.43
N GLU A 31 21.22 47.74 -14.70
CA GLU A 31 19.86 47.47 -15.19
C GLU A 31 19.27 46.22 -14.50
N CYS A 32 20.05 45.14 -14.45
CA CYS A 32 19.67 43.93 -13.73
C CYS A 32 19.47 44.19 -12.24
N CYS A 33 20.38 44.94 -11.61
CA CYS A 33 20.26 45.32 -10.21
C CYS A 33 18.90 45.96 -9.92
N ARG A 34 18.50 46.97 -10.71
CA ARG A 34 17.23 47.67 -10.51
C ARG A 34 16.03 46.74 -10.66
N LYS A 35 16.00 45.91 -11.70
CA LYS A 35 14.89 44.96 -11.95
C LYS A 35 14.85 43.87 -10.87
N CYS A 36 15.97 43.25 -10.56
CA CYS A 36 16.05 42.19 -9.57
C CYS A 36 15.68 42.66 -8.17
N LEU A 37 16.09 43.87 -7.78
CA LEU A 37 15.65 44.47 -6.52
C LEU A 37 14.13 44.64 -6.43
N SER A 38 13.44 44.87 -7.55
CA SER A 38 11.97 45.01 -7.57
C SER A 38 11.21 43.69 -7.33
N VAL A 39 11.83 42.55 -7.64
CA VAL A 39 11.25 41.21 -7.44
C VAL A 39 11.82 40.48 -6.22
N LYS A 40 12.71 41.14 -5.48
CA LYS A 40 13.42 40.55 -4.33
C LYS A 40 12.50 40.39 -3.12
N GLN A 41 12.32 39.15 -2.68
CA GLN A 41 11.57 38.77 -1.49
C GLN A 41 12.46 38.87 -0.24
N ARG A 42 12.29 39.93 0.56
CA ARG A 42 13.14 40.21 1.74
C ARG A 42 13.02 39.17 2.86
N GLU A 43 11.85 38.55 3.00
CA GLU A 43 11.57 37.55 4.04
C GLU A 43 12.12 36.18 3.69
N ASN A 44 12.51 35.97 2.42
CA ASN A 44 12.89 34.69 1.87
C ASN A 44 14.39 34.63 1.56
N ARG A 45 15.25 34.68 2.59
CA ARG A 45 16.71 34.83 2.41
C ARG A 45 17.35 33.76 1.52
N ASP A 46 16.82 32.53 1.51
CA ASP A 46 17.35 31.43 0.71
C ASP A 46 16.72 31.33 -0.70
N CYS A 47 15.59 32.01 -0.94
CA CYS A 47 14.89 32.08 -2.23
C CYS A 47 14.47 33.52 -2.55
N GLU A 48 15.39 34.45 -2.40
CA GLU A 48 15.12 35.89 -2.49
C GLU A 48 14.57 36.31 -3.87
N TYR A 49 14.74 35.51 -4.92
CA TYR A 49 14.10 35.73 -6.23
C TYR A 49 13.15 34.59 -6.63
N GLY A 50 12.78 33.71 -5.70
CA GLY A 50 12.04 32.47 -5.96
C GLY A 50 12.96 31.29 -6.27
N ASP A 51 12.49 30.37 -7.11
CA ASP A 51 13.28 29.22 -7.55
C ASP A 51 14.53 29.66 -8.34
N ARG A 52 15.62 28.91 -8.20
CA ARG A 52 16.93 29.16 -8.83
C ARG A 52 17.10 28.49 -10.20
N SER A 53 16.08 27.79 -10.69
CA SER A 53 16.08 27.14 -12.00
C SER A 53 14.66 27.08 -12.57
N ASP A 54 14.55 27.20 -13.89
CA ASP A 54 13.34 26.96 -14.67
C ASP A 54 12.82 25.51 -14.57
N GLN A 55 13.72 24.54 -14.34
CA GLN A 55 13.38 23.12 -14.18
C GLN A 55 12.46 22.85 -12.98
N CYS A 56 12.42 23.77 -12.02
CA CYS A 56 11.55 23.69 -10.84
C CYS A 56 10.04 23.69 -11.16
N ARG A 57 9.65 24.04 -12.39
CA ARG A 57 8.25 23.92 -12.86
C ARG A 57 7.78 22.46 -12.97
N ASN A 58 8.70 21.52 -13.19
CA ASN A 58 8.38 20.13 -13.49
C ASN A 58 8.64 19.17 -12.31
N ILE A 59 9.19 19.67 -11.20
CA ILE A 59 9.46 18.81 -10.04
C ILE A 59 8.17 18.37 -9.36
N GLN A 60 8.19 17.15 -8.83
CA GLN A 60 7.14 16.56 -8.03
C GLN A 60 7.42 16.76 -6.53
N PRO A 61 6.41 16.61 -5.65
CA PRO A 61 6.60 16.80 -4.21
C PRO A 61 7.72 15.96 -3.60
N PHE A 62 7.84 14.69 -4.01
CA PHE A 62 8.88 13.80 -3.50
C PHE A 62 10.31 14.27 -3.85
N ASP A 63 10.49 15.06 -4.91
CA ASP A 63 11.81 15.59 -5.30
C ASP A 63 12.35 16.56 -4.24
N CYS A 64 11.48 17.19 -3.44
CA CYS A 64 11.86 18.11 -2.36
C CYS A 64 12.55 17.43 -1.18
N TYR A 65 12.49 16.10 -1.08
CA TYR A 65 13.29 15.35 -0.11
C TYR A 65 14.78 15.39 -0.44
N ASN A 66 15.15 15.60 -1.71
CA ASN A 66 16.54 15.81 -2.08
C ASN A 66 17.00 17.24 -1.68
N ASN A 67 18.04 17.35 -0.86
CA ASN A 67 18.54 18.64 -0.38
C ASN A 67 18.98 19.59 -1.52
N ARG A 68 19.59 19.07 -2.59
CA ARG A 68 20.00 19.88 -3.75
C ARG A 68 18.78 20.44 -4.47
N THR A 69 17.79 19.59 -4.75
CA THR A 69 16.54 20.04 -5.37
C THR A 69 15.82 21.04 -4.50
N ARG A 70 15.74 20.79 -3.18
CA ARG A 70 15.12 21.71 -2.22
C ARG A 70 15.79 23.08 -2.19
N ASN A 71 17.11 23.14 -2.33
CA ASN A 71 17.86 24.41 -2.35
C ASN A 71 17.70 25.17 -3.67
N ILE A 72 17.60 24.45 -4.79
CA ILE A 72 17.41 25.04 -6.12
C ILE A 72 15.95 25.46 -6.33
N CYS A 73 15.00 24.60 -5.96
CA CYS A 73 13.55 24.77 -6.16
C CYS A 73 12.83 25.13 -4.86
N CYS A 74 13.40 26.06 -4.13
CA CYS A 74 13.06 26.28 -2.74
C CYS A 74 11.71 26.99 -2.54
N ASP A 75 11.26 27.81 -3.50
CA ASP A 75 9.92 28.39 -3.47
C ASP A 75 8.86 27.34 -3.82
N ARG A 76 9.12 26.52 -4.86
CA ARG A 76 8.23 25.40 -5.20
C ARG A 76 8.08 24.39 -4.07
N CYS A 77 9.20 24.00 -3.45
CA CYS A 77 9.16 23.08 -2.32
C CYS A 77 8.43 23.68 -1.11
N ARG A 78 8.62 24.98 -0.82
CA ARG A 78 7.84 25.66 0.23
C ARG A 78 6.33 25.59 -0.05
N ASN A 79 5.93 25.81 -1.30
CA ASN A 79 4.53 25.72 -1.71
C ASN A 79 3.98 24.28 -1.56
N TYR A 80 4.75 23.25 -1.93
CA TYR A 80 4.33 21.87 -1.67
C TYR A 80 4.18 21.58 -0.17
N ARG A 81 5.12 22.07 0.66
CA ARG A 81 5.05 21.89 2.12
C ARG A 81 3.81 22.53 2.72
N SER A 82 3.44 23.74 2.28
CA SER A 82 2.25 24.43 2.80
C SER A 82 0.95 23.80 2.32
N GLN A 83 0.89 23.37 1.05
CA GLN A 83 -0.30 22.75 0.47
C GLN A 83 -0.57 21.35 1.01
N MET A 84 0.48 20.56 1.25
CA MET A 84 0.34 19.17 1.66
C MET A 84 0.38 18.97 3.16
N SER A 85 0.93 19.93 3.92
CA SER A 85 1.13 19.94 5.38
C SER A 85 0.45 18.80 6.12
N THR A 86 1.11 17.65 6.13
CA THR A 86 0.52 16.39 6.59
C THR A 86 0.46 16.29 8.11
N GLY A 87 1.24 17.13 8.81
CA GLY A 87 1.49 17.03 10.24
C GLY A 87 2.34 15.82 10.63
N ILE A 88 2.79 15.01 9.67
CA ILE A 88 3.57 13.79 9.89
C ILE A 88 5.05 14.11 9.66
N SER A 89 5.87 13.84 10.69
CA SER A 89 7.32 13.99 10.62
C SER A 89 7.89 13.18 9.47
N GLN A 90 8.81 13.76 8.69
CA GLN A 90 9.43 13.17 7.48
C GLN A 90 8.49 13.03 6.27
N CYS A 91 7.26 13.51 6.35
CA CYS A 91 6.23 13.42 5.30
C CYS A 91 5.72 14.81 4.90
N GLU A 92 6.58 15.82 5.02
CA GLU A 92 6.24 17.23 4.86
C GLU A 92 5.80 17.58 3.43
N TYR A 93 6.22 16.80 2.44
CA TYR A 93 5.85 16.94 1.04
C TYR A 93 4.99 15.77 0.54
N GLY A 94 4.41 14.98 1.45
CA GLY A 94 3.65 13.77 1.13
C GLY A 94 4.49 12.49 1.18
N ASP A 95 4.16 11.52 0.33
CA ASP A 95 4.93 10.28 0.22
C ASP A 95 6.35 10.54 -0.35
N LEU A 96 7.34 9.79 0.12
CA LEU A 96 8.76 10.00 -0.20
C LEU A 96 9.16 9.40 -1.56
N THR A 97 8.26 8.65 -2.21
CA THR A 97 8.52 8.00 -3.50
C THR A 97 7.27 7.96 -4.38
N PRO A 98 7.39 8.15 -5.70
CA PRO A 98 6.25 8.00 -6.62
C PRO A 98 5.72 6.55 -6.68
N ARG A 99 6.50 5.58 -6.21
CA ARG A 99 6.13 4.15 -6.17
C ARG A 99 4.92 3.87 -5.26
N CYS A 100 4.53 4.81 -4.40
CA CYS A 100 3.35 4.67 -3.55
C CYS A 100 2.03 4.60 -4.33
N THR A 101 2.02 5.06 -5.59
CA THR A 101 0.89 4.83 -6.52
C THR A 101 0.63 3.34 -6.75
N PHE A 102 1.67 2.50 -6.81
CA PHE A 102 1.55 1.04 -6.93
C PHE A 102 1.13 0.40 -5.60
N VAL A 103 1.65 0.90 -4.48
CA VAL A 103 1.23 0.47 -3.13
C VAL A 103 -0.26 0.74 -2.90
N ASN A 104 -0.77 1.86 -3.40
CA ASN A 104 -2.20 2.19 -3.36
C ASN A 104 -3.09 1.15 -4.08
N GLN A 105 -2.59 0.50 -5.12
CA GLN A 105 -3.31 -0.56 -5.84
C GLN A 105 -3.17 -1.93 -5.16
N ARG A 106 -2.16 -2.10 -4.28
CA ARG A 106 -1.78 -3.36 -3.65
C ARG A 106 -1.46 -3.12 -2.18
N ARG A 107 -2.50 -2.92 -1.37
CA ARG A 107 -2.41 -2.55 0.06
C ARG A 107 -1.48 -3.46 0.86
N GLN A 108 -1.37 -4.75 0.51
CA GLN A 108 -0.49 -5.70 1.19
C GLN A 108 1.00 -5.31 1.11
N LEU A 109 1.39 -4.47 0.15
CA LEU A 109 2.76 -3.97 0.04
C LEU A 109 3.15 -3.06 1.21
N CYS A 110 2.18 -2.53 1.97
CA CYS A 110 2.46 -1.80 3.20
C CYS A 110 2.99 -2.68 4.34
N TYR A 111 2.87 -4.02 4.26
CA TYR A 111 3.54 -4.91 5.22
C TYR A 111 5.06 -4.94 5.05
N LEU A 112 5.61 -4.40 3.95
CA LEU A 112 7.05 -4.25 3.78
C LEU A 112 7.51 -2.98 4.50
N PRO A 113 8.42 -3.06 5.50
CA PRO A 113 8.80 -1.91 6.31
C PRO A 113 9.32 -0.70 5.51
N GLU A 114 9.99 -0.97 4.38
CA GLU A 114 10.47 0.10 3.50
C GLU A 114 9.32 0.85 2.83
N ASN A 115 8.27 0.14 2.37
CA ASN A 115 7.10 0.78 1.78
C ASN A 115 6.28 1.51 2.84
N GLU A 116 6.12 0.96 4.04
CA GLU A 116 5.43 1.67 5.13
C GLU A 116 6.12 3.01 5.44
N ARG A 117 7.46 3.01 5.51
CA ARG A 117 8.26 4.21 5.75
C ARG A 117 8.20 5.21 4.59
N LEU A 118 8.36 4.73 3.36
CA LEU A 118 8.40 5.60 2.17
C LEU A 118 7.01 6.11 1.76
N CYS A 119 5.97 5.32 2.00
CA CYS A 119 4.58 5.61 1.68
C CYS A 119 3.80 6.03 2.93
N CYS A 120 4.38 6.98 3.67
CA CYS A 120 3.91 7.39 4.97
C CYS A 120 2.57 8.15 4.99
N ILE A 121 2.03 8.53 3.84
CA ILE A 121 0.65 9.03 3.70
C ILE A 121 -0.25 7.92 3.17
N THR A 122 0.23 7.20 2.15
CA THR A 122 -0.57 6.16 1.50
C THR A 122 -0.86 4.99 2.45
N CYS A 123 0.12 4.44 3.15
CA CYS A 123 -0.09 3.26 4.00
C CYS A 123 -1.01 3.53 5.20
N PRO A 124 -0.86 4.62 5.97
CA PRO A 124 -1.83 4.96 7.03
C PRO A 124 -3.25 5.17 6.51
N ARG A 125 -3.41 5.76 5.32
CA ARG A 125 -4.74 5.94 4.70
C ARG A 125 -5.40 4.62 4.31
N LEU A 126 -4.61 3.62 3.91
CA LEU A 126 -5.10 2.28 3.55
C LEU A 126 -5.35 1.37 4.76
N ALA A 127 -4.89 1.78 5.95
CA ALA A 127 -4.96 0.95 7.15
C ALA A 127 -6.40 0.89 7.71
N ASP A 128 -6.92 -0.32 7.90
CA ASP A 128 -8.11 -0.60 8.69
C ASP A 128 -7.74 -0.58 10.18
N GLN A 129 -8.09 0.52 10.84
CA GLN A 129 -7.83 0.73 12.27
C GLN A 129 -8.64 -0.21 13.17
N SER A 130 -9.73 -0.82 12.65
CA SER A 130 -10.51 -1.79 13.42
C SER A 130 -9.82 -3.16 13.54
N LYS A 131 -8.81 -3.41 12.69
CA LYS A 131 -8.07 -4.69 12.63
C LYS A 131 -6.57 -4.46 12.73
N PRO A 132 -6.00 -4.18 13.93
CA PRO A 132 -4.59 -3.82 14.08
C PRO A 132 -3.60 -4.91 13.62
N ASN A 133 -4.00 -6.18 13.63
CA ASN A 133 -3.19 -7.30 13.13
C ASN A 133 -3.39 -7.57 11.62
N CYS A 134 -4.36 -6.89 10.99
CA CYS A 134 -4.77 -7.08 9.61
C CYS A 134 -4.99 -5.73 8.90
N LYS A 135 -4.18 -4.73 9.24
CA LYS A 135 -4.39 -3.31 8.84
C LYS A 135 -4.57 -3.18 7.33
N TRP A 136 -3.89 -3.99 6.54
CA TRP A 136 -3.95 -3.92 5.08
C TRP A 136 -4.52 -5.20 4.46
N GLY A 137 -5.33 -5.95 5.21
CA GLY A 137 -5.89 -7.23 4.78
C GLY A 137 -4.85 -8.36 4.74
N ASP A 138 -5.06 -9.34 3.86
CA ASP A 138 -4.12 -10.45 3.69
C ASP A 138 -2.74 -9.98 3.19
N GLN A 139 -1.68 -10.44 3.87
CA GLN A 139 -0.29 -10.09 3.53
C GLN A 139 0.16 -10.75 2.21
N ASN A 140 -0.38 -11.91 1.86
CA ASN A 140 -0.05 -12.62 0.64
C ASN A 140 -1.31 -13.15 -0.08
N PRO A 141 -1.91 -12.37 -0.99
CA PRO A 141 -3.14 -12.75 -1.68
C PRO A 141 -3.07 -14.09 -2.44
N TYR A 142 -1.90 -14.47 -2.95
CA TYR A 142 -1.73 -15.73 -3.67
C TYR A 142 -1.75 -16.94 -2.73
N LEU A 143 -1.09 -16.84 -1.58
CA LEU A 143 -1.14 -17.89 -0.55
C LEU A 143 -2.52 -17.94 0.12
N CYS A 144 -3.15 -16.78 0.29
CA CYS A 144 -4.42 -16.63 0.99
C CYS A 144 -5.65 -16.94 0.15
N ASN A 145 -5.51 -17.42 -1.09
CA ASN A 145 -6.67 -17.95 -1.81
C ASN A 145 -7.20 -19.21 -1.08
N PRO A 146 -8.43 -19.18 -0.52
CA PRO A 146 -8.91 -20.26 0.33
C PRO A 146 -9.20 -21.55 -0.44
N PHE A 147 -9.52 -21.48 -1.73
CA PHE A 147 -9.96 -22.65 -2.51
C PHE A 147 -9.02 -22.93 -3.69
N SER A 148 -8.88 -24.22 -4.04
CA SER A 148 -8.30 -24.64 -5.31
C SER A 148 -9.21 -24.29 -6.49
N GLN A 149 -8.72 -24.48 -7.72
CA GLN A 149 -9.55 -24.38 -8.93
C GLN A 149 -10.73 -25.37 -8.93
N THR A 150 -10.62 -26.48 -8.20
CA THR A 150 -11.67 -27.48 -8.02
C THR A 150 -12.62 -27.18 -6.85
N GLY A 151 -12.46 -26.04 -6.17
CA GLY A 151 -13.30 -25.64 -5.04
C GLY A 151 -12.95 -26.31 -3.71
N VAL A 152 -11.82 -27.02 -3.62
CA VAL A 152 -11.36 -27.68 -2.39
C VAL A 152 -10.66 -26.66 -1.50
N LEU A 153 -11.00 -26.63 -0.21
CA LEU A 153 -10.36 -25.75 0.78
C LEU A 153 -8.88 -26.12 0.93
N ARG A 154 -7.99 -25.17 0.66
CA ARG A 154 -6.51 -25.35 0.67
C ARG A 154 -5.82 -24.63 1.82
N ILE A 155 -6.43 -23.59 2.36
CA ILE A 155 -5.83 -22.77 3.42
C ILE A 155 -6.04 -23.40 4.79
N ASN A 156 -4.99 -23.46 5.60
CA ASN A 156 -5.06 -24.01 6.96
C ASN A 156 -5.14 -22.90 8.01
N CYS A 157 -6.30 -22.27 8.16
CA CYS A 157 -6.51 -21.24 9.17
C CYS A 157 -6.44 -21.75 10.63
N TYR A 158 -6.26 -23.05 10.87
CA TYR A 158 -5.97 -23.57 12.21
C TYR A 158 -4.52 -23.33 12.65
N GLN A 159 -3.63 -22.96 11.71
CA GLN A 159 -2.25 -22.58 12.02
C GLN A 159 -2.15 -21.09 12.30
N ASN A 160 -1.55 -20.70 13.43
CA ASN A 160 -1.43 -19.30 13.82
C ASN A 160 -0.65 -18.45 12.79
N SER A 161 0.43 -19.00 12.24
CA SER A 161 1.20 -18.33 11.17
C SER A 161 0.37 -18.03 9.93
N VAL A 162 -0.54 -18.93 9.55
CA VAL A 162 -1.47 -18.72 8.43
C VAL A 162 -2.50 -17.65 8.78
N GLN A 163 -3.04 -17.64 10.00
CA GLN A 163 -3.97 -16.58 10.43
C GLN A 163 -3.33 -15.19 10.41
N GLN A 164 -2.05 -15.08 10.75
CA GLN A 164 -1.34 -13.79 10.70
C GLN A 164 -1.15 -13.27 9.27
N VAL A 165 -0.85 -14.17 8.33
CA VAL A 165 -0.61 -13.83 6.92
C VAL A 165 -1.93 -13.66 6.15
N CYS A 166 -2.94 -14.43 6.48
CA CYS A 166 -4.22 -14.53 5.77
C CYS A 166 -5.41 -14.16 6.66
N CYS A 167 -5.24 -13.11 7.46
CA CYS A 167 -6.18 -12.70 8.50
C CYS A 167 -7.59 -12.41 7.96
N GLU A 168 -7.70 -11.71 6.85
CA GLU A 168 -8.99 -11.37 6.25
C GLU A 168 -9.66 -12.61 5.65
N THR A 169 -8.89 -13.44 4.95
CA THR A 169 -9.40 -14.73 4.45
C THR A 169 -9.88 -15.63 5.59
N CYS A 170 -9.11 -15.76 6.67
CA CYS A 170 -9.49 -16.60 7.80
C CYS A 170 -10.73 -16.07 8.53
N ASP A 171 -10.86 -14.76 8.71
CA ASP A 171 -12.08 -14.14 9.24
C ASP A 171 -13.31 -14.40 8.35
N ASN A 172 -13.13 -14.33 7.02
CA ASN A 172 -14.18 -14.61 6.06
C ASN A 172 -14.61 -16.08 6.11
N LEU A 173 -13.66 -17.02 6.23
CA LEU A 173 -13.97 -18.44 6.43
C LEU A 173 -14.69 -18.67 7.76
N ARG A 174 -14.24 -18.03 8.84
CA ARG A 174 -14.91 -18.09 10.14
C ARG A 174 -16.36 -17.66 10.06
N THR A 175 -16.62 -16.56 9.38
CA THR A 175 -17.96 -16.05 9.14
C THR A 175 -18.79 -17.00 8.27
N ARG A 176 -18.20 -17.56 7.22
CA ARG A 176 -18.84 -18.52 6.31
C ARG A 176 -19.26 -19.81 7.01
N PHE A 177 -18.49 -20.25 8.00
CA PHE A 177 -18.72 -21.48 8.75
C PHE A 177 -19.22 -21.23 10.18
N LYS A 178 -19.96 -20.12 10.40
CA LYS A 178 -20.47 -19.73 11.73
C LYS A 178 -21.29 -20.79 12.47
N ASP A 179 -21.95 -21.70 11.74
CA ASP A 179 -22.79 -22.78 12.30
C ASP A 179 -22.02 -24.11 12.44
N ALA A 180 -20.72 -24.11 12.19
CA ALA A 180 -19.88 -25.29 12.33
C ALA A 180 -19.71 -25.68 13.81
N PRO A 181 -19.49 -26.97 14.11
CA PRO A 181 -19.20 -27.39 15.47
C PRO A 181 -17.86 -26.81 15.98
N ALA A 182 -17.67 -26.82 17.29
CA ALA A 182 -16.41 -26.39 17.91
C ALA A 182 -15.21 -27.15 17.33
N GLY A 183 -14.13 -26.43 17.03
CA GLY A 183 -12.95 -26.96 16.33
C GLY A 183 -13.04 -26.95 14.81
N CYS A 184 -14.17 -26.49 14.24
CA CYS A 184 -14.48 -26.47 12.80
C CYS A 184 -14.79 -25.07 12.29
N GLU A 185 -14.30 -24.06 13.01
CA GLU A 185 -14.62 -22.66 12.79
C GLU A 185 -14.23 -22.20 11.38
N PHE A 186 -13.26 -22.85 10.73
CA PHE A 186 -12.82 -22.52 9.37
C PHE A 186 -13.22 -23.57 8.33
N GLY A 187 -14.13 -24.49 8.68
CA GLY A 187 -14.53 -25.60 7.82
C GLY A 187 -13.68 -26.84 8.05
N ASP A 188 -13.46 -27.64 7.00
CA ASP A 188 -12.54 -28.78 7.07
C ASP A 188 -11.08 -28.31 7.08
N ARG A 189 -10.19 -29.13 7.64
CA ARG A 189 -8.75 -28.90 7.49
C ARG A 189 -8.33 -29.30 6.08
N PRO A 190 -7.41 -28.58 5.42
CA PRO A 190 -6.88 -29.01 4.14
C PRO A 190 -6.10 -30.32 4.32
N VAL A 191 -6.71 -31.42 3.89
CA VAL A 191 -6.15 -32.77 3.98
C VAL A 191 -6.39 -33.50 2.66
N THR A 192 -5.42 -34.30 2.27
CA THR A 192 -5.56 -35.29 1.18
C THR A 192 -5.49 -36.67 1.80
N ILE A 193 -6.55 -37.45 1.63
CA ILE A 193 -6.67 -38.80 2.19
C ILE A 193 -6.33 -39.80 1.10
N SER A 194 -5.15 -40.41 1.21
CA SER A 194 -4.67 -41.43 0.27
C SER A 194 -5.15 -42.82 0.67
N THR A 195 -5.72 -43.55 -0.28
CA THR A 195 -6.18 -44.92 -0.10
C THR A 195 -5.75 -45.78 -1.29
N SER A 196 -6.00 -47.08 -1.25
CA SER A 196 -5.82 -47.96 -2.42
C SER A 196 -6.68 -47.57 -3.63
N LYS A 197 -7.76 -46.79 -3.44
CA LYS A 197 -8.66 -46.32 -4.49
C LYS A 197 -8.30 -44.94 -5.05
N GLY A 198 -7.23 -44.31 -4.54
CA GLY A 198 -6.78 -42.98 -4.95
C GLY A 198 -6.74 -41.97 -3.81
N VAL A 199 -6.61 -40.70 -4.18
CA VAL A 199 -6.49 -39.55 -3.27
C VAL A 199 -7.82 -38.80 -3.24
N PHE A 200 -8.35 -38.59 -2.04
CA PHE A 200 -9.66 -37.97 -1.82
C PHE A 200 -9.54 -36.72 -0.93
N ASP A 201 -10.37 -35.73 -1.21
CA ASP A 201 -10.74 -34.72 -0.21
C ASP A 201 -11.80 -35.30 0.76
N CYS A 202 -12.14 -34.56 1.81
CA CYS A 202 -13.12 -34.99 2.81
C CYS A 202 -14.48 -35.36 2.21
N ALA A 203 -15.01 -34.57 1.27
CA ALA A 203 -16.32 -34.79 0.68
C ALA A 203 -16.35 -36.06 -0.18
N ASN A 204 -15.35 -36.27 -1.00
CA ASN A 204 -15.23 -37.45 -1.86
C ASN A 204 -14.86 -38.69 -1.04
N TYR A 205 -14.06 -38.55 0.01
CA TYR A 205 -13.73 -39.67 0.91
C TYR A 205 -14.99 -40.21 1.60
N ILE A 206 -15.78 -39.33 2.25
CA ILE A 206 -17.03 -39.72 2.92
C ILE A 206 -18.05 -40.28 1.92
N ARG A 207 -18.13 -39.73 0.71
CA ARG A 207 -19.01 -40.27 -0.34
C ARG A 207 -18.63 -41.70 -0.76
N ASN A 208 -17.34 -42.03 -0.82
CA ASN A 208 -16.86 -43.33 -1.29
C ASN A 208 -16.81 -44.41 -0.19
N PHE A 209 -16.64 -44.01 1.07
CA PHE A 209 -16.42 -44.94 2.19
C PHE A 209 -17.55 -44.94 3.24
N GLY A 210 -18.59 -44.13 3.05
CA GLY A 210 -19.75 -44.07 3.95
C GLY A 210 -19.59 -43.03 5.07
N LEU A 211 -20.67 -42.83 5.84
CA LEU A 211 -20.68 -41.84 6.93
C LEU A 211 -20.01 -42.36 8.20
N GLU A 212 -19.86 -43.68 8.34
CA GLU A 212 -19.25 -44.36 9.47
C GLU A 212 -17.79 -43.94 9.66
N VAL A 213 -17.10 -43.53 8.58
CA VAL A 213 -15.73 -43.01 8.67
C VAL A 213 -15.63 -41.74 9.53
N CYS A 214 -16.73 -41.00 9.70
CA CYS A 214 -16.77 -39.83 10.57
C CYS A 214 -16.75 -40.18 12.07
N ASP A 215 -16.82 -41.46 12.44
CA ASP A 215 -16.64 -41.92 13.82
C ASP A 215 -15.16 -42.06 14.18
N SER A 216 -14.27 -42.13 13.18
CA SER A 216 -12.82 -42.06 13.39
C SER A 216 -12.42 -40.67 13.90
N SER A 217 -11.64 -40.61 14.98
CA SER A 217 -11.16 -39.35 15.56
C SER A 217 -10.35 -38.52 14.57
N ASP A 218 -9.52 -39.17 13.75
CA ASP A 218 -8.64 -38.48 12.81
C ASP A 218 -9.43 -37.91 11.64
N ILE A 219 -10.33 -38.71 11.05
CA ILE A 219 -11.20 -38.26 9.96
C ILE A 219 -12.12 -37.15 10.47
N ASN A 220 -12.73 -37.31 11.64
CA ASN A 220 -13.57 -36.26 12.21
C ASN A 220 -12.75 -34.99 12.45
N ARG A 221 -11.54 -35.06 13.03
CA ARG A 221 -10.69 -33.88 13.26
C ARG A 221 -10.36 -33.09 11.99
N HIS A 222 -10.14 -33.79 10.87
CA HIS A 222 -9.79 -33.14 9.61
C HIS A 222 -11.01 -32.78 8.75
N CYS A 223 -12.06 -33.60 8.76
CA CYS A 223 -13.25 -33.49 7.92
C CYS A 223 -14.49 -33.10 8.71
N CYS A 224 -14.31 -32.39 9.82
CA CYS A 224 -15.37 -32.20 10.80
C CYS A 224 -16.59 -31.43 10.27
N TYR A 225 -16.38 -30.43 9.42
CA TYR A 225 -17.49 -29.66 8.85
C TYR A 225 -18.28 -30.49 7.84
N THR A 226 -17.58 -31.25 6.99
CA THR A 226 -18.24 -32.18 6.06
C THR A 226 -19.00 -33.27 6.85
N CYS A 227 -18.37 -33.90 7.83
CA CYS A 227 -19.03 -34.90 8.69
C CYS A 227 -20.28 -34.34 9.38
N TYR A 228 -20.19 -33.13 9.95
CA TYR A 228 -21.33 -32.44 10.55
C TYR A 228 -22.48 -32.25 9.56
N ARG A 229 -22.18 -31.76 8.34
CA ARG A 229 -23.20 -31.54 7.31
C ARG A 229 -23.91 -32.84 6.91
N TYR A 230 -23.18 -33.91 6.63
CA TYR A 230 -23.79 -35.18 6.23
C TYR A 230 -24.66 -35.77 7.35
N ARG A 231 -24.18 -35.76 8.61
CA ARG A 231 -24.98 -36.21 9.78
C ARG A 231 -26.26 -35.38 9.94
N LYS A 232 -26.19 -34.06 9.77
CA LYS A 232 -27.35 -33.17 9.83
C LYS A 232 -28.38 -33.48 8.73
N HIS A 233 -27.93 -33.80 7.52
CA HIS A 233 -28.82 -34.20 6.43
C HIS A 233 -29.47 -35.57 6.67
N GLN A 234 -28.73 -36.57 7.15
CA GLN A 234 -29.28 -37.89 7.45
C GLN A 234 -30.38 -37.83 8.52
N ARG A 235 -30.18 -37.03 9.59
CA ARG A 235 -31.20 -36.81 10.63
C ARG A 235 -32.48 -36.17 10.11
N ARG A 236 -32.41 -35.38 9.03
CA ARG A 236 -33.58 -34.77 8.39
C ARG A 236 -34.29 -35.69 7.40
N ALA A 237 -33.61 -36.72 6.90
CA ALA A 237 -34.18 -37.68 5.95
C ALA A 237 -34.81 -38.90 6.65
N GLY A 238 -34.36 -39.22 7.86
CA GLY A 238 -34.86 -40.35 8.66
C GLY A 238 -35.89 -40.01 9.73
N GLY A 239 -36.32 -38.74 9.83
CA GLY A 239 -37.38 -38.28 10.73
C GLY A 239 -38.49 -37.64 9.94
#